data_AF-A0A6P8YUE6-F1
#
_entry.id   AF-A0A6P8YUE6-F1
#
_cell.length_a   1.000
_cell.length_b   1.000
_cell.length_c   1.000
_cell.angle_alpha   90.00
_cell.angle_beta   90.00
_cell.angle_gamma   90.00
#
_symmetry.space_group_name_H-M   'P 1'
#
loop_
_entity.id
_entity.type
_entity.pdbx_description
1 polymer ?
#
loop_
_entity_poly.entity_id
_entity_poly.type
_entity_poly.pdbx_seq_one_letter_code
_entity_poly.pdbx_strand_id
1 'polypeptide(L)'
;MLGDSKLSNDKLEVDNIDNQQPGSQQSFQIRPHLVAKFRPQVVKELVQNILSEQLSGKVYADEDMSALTKDIALTVRQRVAAMKFDRYKILVQVVLGEQRGAGVKMGARCMWDSDADNYASAEYENDTLFCVVTVFAVFIY
;
A
#
# COMPACT_ATOMS: atom_id res chain seq x y z
N MET A 1 -45.03 45.60 -41.14
CA MET A 1 -44.07 46.43 -40.39
C MET A 1 -43.23 45.50 -39.53
N LEU A 2 -41.92 45.74 -39.49
CA LEU A 2 -40.88 45.53 -38.45
C LEU A 2 -41.18 44.50 -37.32
N GLY A 3 -40.27 43.63 -36.90
CA GLY A 3 -38.88 43.93 -36.45
C GLY A 3 -38.92 44.44 -34.99
N ASP A 4 -38.15 43.98 -34.00
CA ASP A 4 -36.93 43.16 -34.02
C ASP A 4 -36.70 42.38 -32.68
N SER A 5 -35.58 41.66 -32.68
CA SER A 5 -34.90 40.73 -31.76
C SER A 5 -34.59 41.08 -30.29
N LYS A 6 -34.50 40.01 -29.48
CA LYS A 6 -33.62 39.70 -28.31
C LYS A 6 -32.94 40.80 -27.48
N LEU A 7 -33.18 40.76 -26.15
CA LEU A 7 -32.21 40.75 -25.01
C LEU A 7 -33.00 40.46 -23.69
N SER A 8 -32.48 40.19 -22.47
CA SER A 8 -31.12 40.03 -21.90
C SER A 8 -31.13 39.14 -20.60
N ASN A 9 -29.97 38.98 -19.96
CA ASN A 9 -29.73 38.57 -18.55
C ASN A 9 -30.30 39.61 -17.53
N ASP A 10 -30.56 39.33 -16.23
CA ASP A 10 -29.61 38.82 -15.21
C ASP A 10 -30.32 38.49 -13.85
N LYS A 11 -29.74 37.57 -13.04
CA LYS A 11 -29.89 37.34 -11.57
C LYS A 11 -31.28 36.99 -10.98
N LEU A 12 -31.49 35.82 -10.35
CA LEU A 12 -30.95 35.29 -9.08
C LEU A 12 -31.44 36.03 -7.82
N GLU A 13 -32.31 35.39 -7.03
CA GLU A 13 -32.03 35.05 -5.62
C GLU A 13 -33.02 33.99 -5.06
N VAL A 14 -32.42 33.11 -4.26
CA VAL A 14 -32.88 32.14 -3.23
C VAL A 14 -34.21 32.43 -2.50
N ASP A 15 -34.88 31.49 -1.81
CA ASP A 15 -34.51 30.15 -1.29
C ASP A 15 -35.80 29.27 -1.17
N ASN A 16 -35.84 28.00 -0.77
CA ASN A 16 -34.85 27.02 -0.29
C ASN A 16 -35.28 25.58 -0.68
N ILE A 17 -34.37 24.60 -0.67
CA ILE A 17 -34.69 23.16 -0.58
C ILE A 17 -33.69 22.49 0.37
N ASP A 18 -34.19 21.83 1.42
CA ASP A 18 -33.39 21.16 2.44
C ASP A 18 -32.43 20.12 1.85
N ASN A 19 -31.16 20.53 1.69
CA ASN A 19 -30.09 19.64 1.26
C ASN A 19 -29.58 18.80 2.44
N GLN A 20 -30.38 17.83 2.88
CA GLN A 20 -29.92 16.79 3.79
C GLN A 20 -28.83 15.98 3.11
N GLN A 21 -27.58 16.26 3.48
CA GLN A 21 -26.43 15.48 3.05
C GLN A 21 -26.69 14.00 3.40
N PRO A 22 -26.60 13.06 2.43
CA PRO A 22 -26.71 11.65 2.75
C PRO A 22 -25.51 11.26 3.61
N GLY A 23 -25.76 11.06 4.91
CA GLY A 23 -24.75 10.58 5.85
C GLY A 23 -24.09 9.32 5.31
N SER A 24 -22.78 9.22 5.46
CA SER A 24 -21.98 8.15 4.86
C SER A 24 -22.56 6.78 5.19
N GLN A 25 -23.23 6.15 4.23
CA GLN A 25 -23.73 4.79 4.38
C GLN A 25 -22.52 3.86 4.51
N GLN A 26 -22.27 3.41 5.74
CA GLN A 26 -21.26 2.39 6.02
C GLN A 26 -21.75 1.08 5.41
N SER A 27 -21.28 0.79 4.18
CA SER A 27 -21.52 -0.50 3.54
C SER A 27 -20.69 -1.56 4.26
N PHE A 28 -21.30 -2.23 5.24
CA PHE A 28 -20.69 -3.35 5.96
C PHE A 28 -20.35 -4.47 4.99
N GLN A 29 -19.06 -4.62 4.68
CA GLN A 29 -18.56 -5.61 3.73
C GLN A 29 -17.71 -6.63 4.47
N ILE A 30 -18.25 -7.84 4.65
CA ILE A 30 -17.63 -8.91 5.43
C ILE A 30 -16.52 -9.65 4.65
N ARG A 31 -16.46 -9.51 3.32
CA ARG A 31 -15.44 -10.17 2.49
C ARG A 31 -14.88 -9.26 1.39
N PRO A 32 -13.57 -9.33 1.08
CA PRO A 32 -12.98 -8.53 0.02
C PRO A 32 -13.56 -8.89 -1.35
N HIS A 33 -13.78 -7.87 -2.20
CA HIS A 33 -14.20 -8.09 -3.57
C HIS A 33 -13.07 -8.74 -4.37
N LEU A 34 -13.36 -9.78 -5.18
CA LEU A 34 -12.33 -10.61 -5.82
C LEU A 34 -11.30 -9.81 -6.64
N VAL A 35 -11.74 -8.73 -7.29
CA VAL A 35 -10.86 -7.84 -8.06
C VAL A 35 -9.86 -7.10 -7.17
N ALA A 36 -10.30 -6.65 -5.99
CA ALA A 36 -9.57 -5.82 -5.04
C ALA A 36 -8.89 -6.61 -3.90
N LYS A 37 -9.10 -7.93 -3.84
CA LYS A 37 -8.44 -8.84 -2.88
C LYS A 37 -6.92 -8.78 -3.04
N PHE A 38 -6.20 -8.76 -1.91
CA PHE A 38 -4.74 -8.77 -1.88
C PHE A 38 -4.17 -10.00 -2.61
N ARG A 39 -3.13 -9.79 -3.43
CA ARG A 39 -2.50 -10.83 -4.25
C ARG A 39 -1.04 -11.03 -3.84
N PRO A 40 -0.71 -12.04 -3.00
CA PRO A 40 0.63 -12.25 -2.48
C PRO A 40 1.74 -12.30 -3.54
N GLN A 41 1.49 -12.99 -4.66
CA GLN A 41 2.49 -13.17 -5.71
C GLN A 41 2.92 -11.84 -6.37
N VAL A 42 1.95 -11.00 -6.73
CA VAL A 42 2.20 -9.67 -7.34
C VAL A 42 2.97 -8.77 -6.37
N VAL A 43 2.62 -8.84 -5.08
CA VAL A 43 3.32 -8.06 -4.04
C VAL A 43 4.73 -8.60 -3.80
N LYS A 44 4.92 -9.92 -3.82
CA LYS A 44 6.24 -10.55 -3.69
C LYS A 44 7.18 -10.10 -4.82
N GLU A 45 6.74 -10.18 -6.07
CA GLU A 45 7.51 -9.75 -7.25
C GLU A 45 7.86 -8.26 -7.17
N LEU A 46 6.90 -7.41 -6.79
CA LEU A 46 7.12 -5.98 -6.58
C LEU A 46 8.14 -5.68 -5.47
N VAL A 47 8.12 -6.43 -4.36
CA VAL A 47 9.12 -6.30 -3.29
C VAL A 47 10.49 -6.78 -3.75
N GLN A 48 10.59 -7.90 -4.48
CA GLN A 48 11.85 -8.37 -5.05
C GLN A 48 12.48 -7.35 -6.01
N ASN A 49 11.67 -6.68 -6.83
CA ASN A 49 12.13 -5.60 -7.71
C ASN A 49 12.65 -4.41 -6.89
N ILE A 50 11.92 -3.93 -5.88
CA ILE A 50 12.38 -2.84 -5.01
C ILE A 50 13.69 -3.19 -4.31
N LEU A 51 13.82 -4.41 -3.78
CA LEU A 51 15.06 -4.86 -3.12
C LEU A 51 16.23 -4.90 -4.10
N SER A 52 16.01 -5.39 -5.32
CA SER A 52 17.04 -5.41 -6.36
C SER A 52 17.45 -3.99 -6.79
N GLU A 53 16.49 -3.08 -6.98
CA GLU A 53 16.74 -1.66 -7.28
C GLU A 53 17.52 -0.95 -6.16
N GLN A 54 17.19 -1.24 -4.89
CA GLN A 54 17.73 -0.54 -3.71
C GLN A 54 19.03 -1.11 -3.17
N LEU A 55 19.31 -2.41 -3.33
CA LEU A 55 20.42 -3.11 -2.67
C LEU A 55 21.47 -3.68 -3.63
N SER A 56 21.21 -3.70 -4.94
CA SER A 56 22.21 -4.09 -5.93
C SER A 56 23.46 -3.20 -5.82
N GLY A 57 24.62 -3.83 -5.62
CA GLY A 57 25.90 -3.16 -5.47
C GLY A 57 26.13 -2.40 -4.15
N LYS A 58 25.21 -2.46 -3.18
CA LYS A 58 25.43 -1.87 -1.85
C LYS A 58 26.22 -2.81 -0.93
N VAL A 59 27.22 -2.23 -0.26
CA VAL A 59 28.04 -2.89 0.78
C VAL A 59 27.45 -2.57 2.16
N TYR A 60 27.58 -3.48 3.13
CA TYR A 60 27.12 -3.22 4.49
C TYR A 60 27.93 -2.10 5.18
N ALA A 61 27.25 -1.04 5.63
CA ALA A 61 27.81 0.08 6.40
C ALA A 61 26.80 0.53 7.47
N ASP A 62 27.16 0.37 8.74
CA ASP A 62 26.24 0.48 9.89
C ASP A 62 25.54 1.85 9.99
N GLU A 63 26.27 2.93 9.67
CA GLU A 63 25.79 4.32 9.68
C GLU A 63 24.57 4.55 8.76
N ASP A 64 24.55 3.91 7.59
CA ASP A 64 23.50 4.09 6.58
C ASP A 64 22.30 3.14 6.75
N MET A 65 22.48 2.00 7.44
CA MET A 65 21.45 0.94 7.47
C MET A 65 20.15 1.36 8.14
N SER A 66 20.22 2.23 9.15
CA SER A 66 19.03 2.74 9.84
C SER A 66 18.19 3.67 8.96
N ALA A 67 18.80 4.36 8.00
CA ALA A 67 18.11 5.17 7.01
C ALA A 67 17.59 4.30 5.86
N LEU A 68 18.45 3.44 5.30
CA LEU A 68 18.13 2.53 4.19
C LEU A 68 16.96 1.59 4.50
N THR A 69 16.94 1.00 5.71
CA THR A 69 15.86 0.12 6.16
C THR A 69 14.50 0.83 6.20
N LYS A 70 14.48 2.11 6.65
CA LYS A 70 13.26 2.93 6.68
C LYS A 70 12.81 3.33 5.29
N ASP A 71 13.74 3.66 4.40
CA ASP A 71 13.45 4.03 3.02
C ASP A 71 12.87 2.86 2.21
N ILE A 72 13.42 1.65 2.38
CA ILE A 72 12.86 0.41 1.82
C ILE A 72 11.45 0.17 2.36
N ALA A 73 11.24 0.27 3.69
CA ALA A 73 9.93 0.07 4.30
C ALA A 73 8.88 1.07 3.77
N LEU A 74 9.26 2.34 3.61
CA LEU A 74 8.40 3.39 3.08
C LEU A 74 8.11 3.17 1.59
N THR A 75 9.13 2.87 0.78
CA THR A 75 9.01 2.61 -0.66
C THR A 75 8.09 1.42 -0.93
N VAL A 76 8.28 0.30 -0.22
CA VAL A 76 7.40 -0.88 -0.30
C VAL A 76 5.97 -0.51 0.08
N ARG A 77 5.76 0.17 1.21
CA ARG A 77 4.42 0.60 1.64
C ARG A 77 3.74 1.49 0.60
N GLN A 78 4.47 2.44 0.00
CA GLN A 78 3.93 3.35 -1.03
C GLN A 78 3.57 2.61 -2.32
N ARG A 79 4.48 1.79 -2.87
CA ARG A 79 4.20 1.00 -4.09
C ARG A 79 3.07 -0.01 -3.88
N VAL A 80 2.94 -0.60 -2.67
CA VAL A 80 1.81 -1.49 -2.33
C VAL A 80 0.49 -0.72 -2.19
N ALA A 81 0.49 0.45 -1.55
CA ALA A 81 -0.71 1.30 -1.48
C ALA A 81 -1.18 1.76 -2.87
N ALA A 82 -0.25 2.01 -3.80
CA ALA A 82 -0.57 2.38 -5.18
C ALA A 82 -1.31 1.29 -5.98
N MET A 83 -1.27 0.02 -5.54
CA MET A 83 -2.04 -1.07 -6.14
C MET A 83 -3.54 -1.05 -5.78
N LYS A 84 -3.97 -0.15 -4.88
CA LYS A 84 -5.39 0.10 -4.54
C LYS A 84 -6.16 -1.15 -4.09
N PHE A 85 -5.56 -1.97 -3.22
CA PHE A 85 -6.28 -3.01 -2.49
C PHE A 85 -7.32 -2.36 -1.57
N ASP A 86 -8.60 -2.68 -1.78
CA ASP A 86 -9.70 -1.99 -1.09
C ASP A 86 -9.93 -2.51 0.33
N ARG A 87 -10.21 -1.59 1.25
CA ARG A 87 -10.34 -1.82 2.70
C ARG A 87 -9.17 -2.56 3.37
N TYR A 88 -7.95 -2.55 2.81
CA TYR A 88 -6.79 -3.19 3.43
C TYR A 88 -5.89 -2.22 4.21
N LYS A 89 -5.57 -2.58 5.46
CA LYS A 89 -4.46 -2.02 6.22
C LYS A 89 -3.17 -2.75 5.84
N ILE A 90 -2.22 -2.03 5.26
CA ILE A 90 -0.90 -2.55 4.89
C ILE A 90 0.11 -2.29 6.00
N LEU A 91 0.79 -3.35 6.45
CA LEU A 91 1.93 -3.28 7.36
C LEU A 91 3.15 -3.85 6.63
N VAL A 92 4.32 -3.22 6.81
CA VAL A 92 5.58 -3.66 6.21
C VAL A 92 6.61 -3.82 7.32
N GLN A 93 7.17 -5.02 7.42
CA GLN A 93 8.33 -5.33 8.25
C GLN A 93 9.54 -5.47 7.32
N VAL A 94 10.64 -4.80 7.65
CA VAL A 94 11.93 -4.92 6.98
C VAL A 94 12.96 -5.30 8.03
N VAL A 95 13.77 -6.31 7.74
CA VAL A 95 14.94 -6.70 8.54
C VAL A 95 16.13 -6.72 7.58
N LEU A 96 17.10 -5.84 7.82
CA LEU A 96 18.37 -5.79 7.10
C LEU A 96 19.48 -6.10 8.11
N GLY A 97 20.39 -7.00 7.76
CA GLY A 97 21.54 -7.36 8.59
C GLY A 97 22.78 -7.67 7.75
N GLU A 98 23.92 -7.73 8.42
CA GLU A 98 25.21 -8.04 7.80
C GLU A 98 25.36 -9.55 7.53
N GLN A 99 25.86 -9.91 6.35
CA GLN A 99 26.14 -11.29 5.96
C GLN A 99 27.59 -11.65 6.31
N ARG A 100 27.81 -12.28 7.47
CA ARG A 100 29.12 -12.78 7.94
C ARG A 100 29.19 -14.30 8.07
N GLY A 101 28.39 -15.03 7.28
CA GLY A 101 28.31 -16.50 7.35
C GLY A 101 27.55 -17.04 8.56
N ALA A 102 26.76 -16.20 9.24
CA ALA A 102 25.86 -16.59 10.31
C ALA A 102 24.49 -17.01 9.73
N GLY A 103 23.92 -18.11 10.22
CA GLY A 103 22.59 -18.55 9.79
C GLY A 103 21.47 -17.81 10.52
N VAL A 104 20.54 -17.21 9.76
CA VAL A 104 19.34 -16.54 10.29
C VAL A 104 18.09 -17.33 9.88
N LYS A 105 17.11 -17.44 10.77
CA LYS A 105 15.77 -17.96 10.45
C LYS A 105 14.72 -16.97 10.93
N MET A 106 13.83 -16.59 10.02
CA MET A 106 12.72 -15.69 10.29
C MET A 106 11.38 -16.42 10.12
N GLY A 107 10.40 -16.02 10.91
CA GLY A 107 9.05 -16.58 10.85
C GLY A 107 8.05 -15.66 11.56
N ALA A 108 6.81 -15.66 11.06
CA ALA A 108 5.70 -14.91 11.64
C ALA A 108 4.60 -15.88 12.10
N ARG A 109 3.87 -15.51 13.15
CA ARG A 109 2.62 -16.17 13.55
C ARG A 109 1.50 -15.13 13.52
N CYS A 110 0.42 -15.45 12.81
CA CYS A 110 -0.70 -14.54 12.60
C CYS A 110 -1.99 -15.21 13.09
N MET A 111 -2.90 -14.41 13.64
CA MET A 111 -4.28 -14.80 13.97
C MET A 111 -5.19 -13.82 13.24
N TRP A 112 -5.85 -14.29 12.18
CA TRP A 112 -6.48 -13.47 11.15
C TRP A 112 -7.50 -14.30 10.33
N ASP A 113 -8.30 -13.68 9.48
CA ASP A 113 -9.27 -14.36 8.61
C ASP A 113 -8.55 -14.91 7.36
N SER A 114 -8.55 -16.24 7.17
CA SER A 114 -7.91 -16.90 6.02
C SER A 114 -8.50 -16.56 4.66
N ASP A 115 -9.75 -16.08 4.62
CA ASP A 115 -10.43 -15.70 3.38
C ASP A 115 -10.14 -14.24 3.00
N ALA A 116 -9.89 -13.37 3.99
CA ALA A 116 -9.73 -11.94 3.80
C ALA A 116 -8.27 -11.47 3.88
N ASP A 117 -7.55 -11.90 4.91
CA ASP A 117 -6.21 -11.44 5.27
C ASP A 117 -5.11 -12.24 4.56
N ASN A 118 -3.93 -11.64 4.38
CA ASN A 118 -2.80 -12.33 3.76
C ASN A 118 -1.45 -11.65 4.00
N TYR A 119 -0.37 -12.28 3.54
CA TYR A 119 0.97 -11.70 3.49
C TYR A 119 1.71 -12.05 2.21
N ALA A 120 2.76 -11.28 1.93
CA ALA A 120 3.81 -11.61 0.98
C ALA A 120 5.17 -11.45 1.68
N SER A 121 6.11 -12.34 1.41
CA SER A 121 7.48 -12.26 1.93
C SER A 121 8.47 -12.42 0.78
N ALA A 122 9.52 -11.60 0.80
CA ALA A 122 10.62 -11.63 -0.15
C ALA A 122 11.95 -11.41 0.58
N GLU A 123 13.00 -12.01 0.06
CA GLU A 123 14.36 -11.93 0.57
C GLU A 123 15.31 -11.49 -0.55
N TYR A 124 16.39 -10.84 -0.15
CA TYR A 124 17.51 -10.42 -0.99
C TYR A 124 18.80 -10.65 -0.21
N GLU A 125 19.84 -11.12 -0.89
CA GLU A 125 21.15 -11.42 -0.31
C GLU A 125 22.23 -10.94 -1.28
N ASN A 126 23.33 -10.42 -0.72
CA ASN A 126 24.60 -10.25 -1.41
C ASN A 126 25.76 -10.63 -0.47
N ASP A 127 26.99 -10.56 -0.96
CA ASP A 127 28.21 -10.98 -0.25
C ASP A 127 28.43 -10.31 1.12
N THR A 128 27.71 -9.22 1.44
CA THR A 128 27.93 -8.38 2.63
C THR A 128 26.67 -8.14 3.47
N LEU A 129 25.47 -8.29 2.90
CA LEU A 129 24.20 -8.05 3.61
C LEU A 129 23.09 -9.00 3.15
N PHE A 130 22.13 -9.21 4.05
CA PHE A 130 20.83 -9.80 3.73
C PHE A 130 19.70 -8.82 4.09
N CYS A 131 18.60 -8.90 3.37
CA CYS A 131 17.38 -8.14 3.63
C CYS A 131 16.16 -9.02 3.44
N VAL A 132 15.29 -9.07 4.45
CA VAL A 132 14.01 -9.79 4.42
C VAL A 132 12.89 -8.79 4.64
N VAL A 133 11.93 -8.78 3.72
CA VAL A 133 10.76 -7.91 3.75
C VAL A 133 9.50 -8.75 3.79
N THR A 134 8.64 -8.47 4.78
CA THR A 134 7.32 -9.09 4.92
C THR A 134 6.24 -8.02 4.90
N VAL A 135 5.32 -8.13 3.96
CA VAL A 135 4.15 -7.26 3.82
C VAL A 135 2.93 -8.01 4.30
N PHE A 136 2.24 -7.50 5.31
CA PHE A 136 0.97 -8.02 5.79
C PHE A 136 -0.17 -7.12 5.30
N ALA A 137 -1.25 -7.71 4.83
CA ALA A 137 -2.48 -7.03 4.44
C ALA A 137 -3.63 -7.57 5.27
N VAL A 138 -4.16 -6.70 6.15
CA VAL A 138 -5.28 -7.02 7.04
C VAL A 138 -6.50 -6.24 6.58
N PHE A 139 -7.59 -6.95 6.32
CA PHE A 139 -8.85 -6.42 5.86
C PHE A 139 -9.58 -5.68 7.01
N ILE A 140 -10.21 -4.56 6.68
CA ILE A 140 -10.96 -3.72 7.60
C ILE A 140 -12.44 -3.98 7.35
N TYR A 141 -13.13 -4.47 8.38
CA TYR A 141 -14.55 -4.84 8.36
C TYR A 141 -15.48 -3.63 8.47
#